data_AF-A0A8H3HD52-F1
#
_entry.id   AF-A0A8H3HD52-F1
#
_cell.length_a   1.000
_cell.length_b   1.000
_cell.length_c   1.000
_cell.angle_alpha   90.00
_cell.angle_beta   90.00
_cell.angle_gamma   90.00
#
_symmetry.space_group_name_H-M   'P 1'
#
loop_
_entity.id
_entity.type
_entity.pdbx_description
1 polymer ?
#
loop_
_entity_poly.entity_id
_entity_poly.type
_entity_poly.pdbx_seq_one_letter_code
_entity_poly.pdbx_strand_id
1 'polypeptide(L)'
;MGQNLAYPEVSPARIREIYQQSQSNTIYAYGFLLNSSRLFALSYPELSGKTVAYNVKSPGELGTLLCAAGLSVMALIIYPIPESEQEDERWLVVLETGFDKKLHCPVPDEVLSRVQAILNTTQSPSWWRMEGFRYPLPQLTIKNRKLLG
;
A
#
# COMPACT_ATOMS: atom_id res chain seq x y z
N MET A 1 -2.51 0.97 -20.60
CA MET A 1 -3.24 0.52 -19.41
C MET A 1 -2.92 1.50 -18.29
N GLY A 2 -3.91 2.29 -17.87
CA GLY A 2 -3.67 3.38 -16.93
C GLY A 2 -3.22 2.82 -15.60
N GLN A 3 -2.07 3.29 -15.12
CA GLN A 3 -1.66 3.09 -13.74
C GLN A 3 -2.80 3.68 -12.89
N ASN A 4 -3.39 2.84 -12.03
CA ASN A 4 -4.40 3.26 -11.07
C ASN A 4 -3.91 4.53 -10.36
N LEU A 5 -4.81 5.39 -9.90
CA LEU A 5 -4.45 6.71 -9.36
C LEU A 5 -4.48 6.75 -7.84
N ALA A 6 -3.54 7.44 -7.19
CA ALA A 6 -3.45 7.46 -5.71
C ALA A 6 -4.61 8.25 -5.09
N TYR A 7 -5.35 8.96 -5.94
CA TYR A 7 -6.38 9.89 -5.55
C TYR A 7 -7.52 9.85 -6.56
N PRO A 8 -8.16 8.72 -6.88
CA PRO A 8 -9.03 8.64 -8.07
C PRO A 8 -10.11 9.74 -8.12
N GLU A 9 -10.62 10.18 -6.96
CA GLU A 9 -11.74 11.12 -6.82
C GLU A 9 -11.35 12.58 -6.52
N VAL A 10 -10.07 12.88 -6.30
CA VAL A 10 -9.61 14.21 -5.84
C VAL A 10 -9.46 15.18 -7.01
N SER A 11 -9.79 16.47 -6.94
CA SER A 11 -9.58 17.38 -8.09
C SER A 11 -8.08 17.61 -8.46
N PRO A 12 -7.74 18.00 -9.71
CA PRO A 12 -6.34 18.30 -10.08
C PRO A 12 -5.68 19.39 -9.22
N ALA A 13 -6.44 20.40 -8.78
CA ALA A 13 -5.94 21.43 -7.88
C ALA A 13 -5.55 20.83 -6.53
N ARG A 14 -6.41 19.97 -5.98
CA ARG A 14 -6.17 19.31 -4.70
C ARG A 14 -5.00 18.31 -4.74
N ILE A 15 -4.74 17.64 -5.87
CA ILE A 15 -3.51 16.85 -6.04
C ILE A 15 -2.26 17.73 -5.88
N ARG A 16 -2.26 18.93 -6.47
CA ARG A 16 -1.10 19.85 -6.37
C ARG A 16 -0.87 20.29 -4.94
N GLU A 17 -1.95 20.59 -4.21
CA GLU A 17 -1.87 20.93 -2.78
C GLU A 17 -1.30 19.78 -1.95
N ILE A 18 -1.79 18.55 -2.16
CA ILE A 18 -1.28 17.36 -1.45
C ILE A 18 0.20 17.15 -1.75
N TYR A 19 0.61 17.28 -3.03
CA TYR A 19 2.01 17.20 -3.40
C TYR A 19 2.85 18.26 -2.67
N GLN A 20 2.42 19.53 -2.67
CA GLN A 20 3.13 20.61 -1.96
C GLN A 20 3.24 20.35 -0.47
N GLN A 21 2.15 19.94 0.18
CA GLN A 21 2.14 19.59 1.60
C GLN A 21 3.09 18.43 1.88
N SER A 22 3.19 17.44 0.98
CA SER A 22 4.12 16.33 1.13
C SER A 22 5.58 16.71 1.07
N GLN A 23 5.95 17.90 0.60
CA GLN A 23 7.34 18.36 0.62
C GLN A 23 7.76 18.92 1.99
N SER A 24 6.80 19.47 2.74
CA SER A 24 7.07 20.15 4.01
C SER A 24 6.60 19.37 5.23
N ASN A 25 5.67 18.44 5.06
CA ASN A 25 5.07 17.67 6.15
C ASN A 25 5.56 16.21 6.17
N THR A 26 5.42 15.58 7.33
CA THR A 26 5.63 14.15 7.50
C THR A 26 4.43 13.38 6.93
N ILE A 27 4.71 12.34 6.14
CA ILE A 27 3.68 11.42 5.65
C ILE A 27 3.60 10.23 6.59
N TYR A 28 2.37 9.82 6.87
CA TYR A 28 2.08 8.60 7.59
C TYR A 28 1.43 7.59 6.65
N ALA A 29 1.79 6.33 6.79
CA ALA A 29 1.13 5.21 6.17
C ALA A 29 0.20 4.54 7.16
N TYR A 30 -1.00 4.19 6.68
CA TYR A 30 -1.91 3.31 7.38
C TYR A 30 -1.79 1.92 6.76
N GLY A 31 -1.36 0.93 7.55
CA GLY A 31 -1.01 -0.36 6.99
C GLY A 31 -0.58 -1.41 8.01
N PHE A 32 -0.12 -2.55 7.49
CA PHE A 32 0.31 -3.71 8.26
C PHE A 32 1.83 -3.80 8.28
N LEU A 33 2.40 -3.82 9.49
CA LEU A 33 3.81 -4.14 9.66
C LEU A 33 4.02 -5.65 9.52
N LEU A 34 4.95 -6.03 8.65
CA LEU A 34 5.37 -7.40 8.42
C LEU A 34 6.84 -7.54 8.78
N ASN A 35 7.15 -8.60 9.53
CA ASN A 35 8.53 -9.06 9.68
C ASN A 35 8.90 -9.87 8.42
N SER A 36 10.10 -9.65 7.87
CA SER A 36 10.63 -10.43 6.74
C SER A 36 10.55 -11.93 6.95
N SER A 37 10.86 -12.41 8.16
CA SER A 37 10.71 -13.84 8.51
C SER A 37 9.28 -14.36 8.32
N ARG A 38 8.26 -13.51 8.53
CA ARG A 38 6.86 -13.86 8.26
C ARG A 38 6.54 -13.85 6.77
N LEU A 39 7.11 -12.92 5.97
CA LEU A 39 6.89 -12.87 4.52
C LEU A 39 7.21 -14.21 3.84
N PHE A 40 8.36 -14.81 4.18
CA PHE A 40 8.81 -16.08 3.60
C PHE A 40 8.08 -17.31 4.14
N ALA A 41 7.28 -17.15 5.20
CA ALA A 41 6.47 -18.20 5.80
C ALA A 41 4.99 -18.13 5.41
N LEU A 42 4.58 -17.12 4.63
CA LEU A 42 3.19 -16.97 4.20
C LEU A 42 2.82 -18.09 3.22
N SER A 43 2.12 -19.10 3.75
CA SER A 43 1.37 -20.09 2.97
C SER A 43 -0.09 -19.66 2.90
N TYR A 44 -0.61 -19.50 1.69
CA TYR A 44 -1.93 -18.91 1.48
C TYR A 44 -3.03 -19.95 1.31
N PRO A 45 -4.18 -19.78 1.98
CA PRO A 45 -5.35 -20.60 1.68
C PRO A 45 -5.89 -20.28 0.28
N GLU A 46 -6.51 -21.27 -0.38
CA GLU A 46 -7.09 -21.11 -1.72
C GLU A 46 -8.00 -19.88 -1.77
N LEU A 47 -7.57 -18.84 -2.48
CA LEU A 47 -8.42 -17.68 -2.77
C LEU A 47 -9.43 -18.16 -3.83
N SER A 48 -10.66 -18.40 -3.37
CA SER A 48 -11.79 -19.05 -4.05
C SER A 48 -11.65 -19.20 -5.57
N GLY A 49 -11.52 -20.46 -6.01
CA GLY A 49 -11.67 -20.86 -7.41
C GLY A 49 -10.35 -20.96 -8.18
N LYS A 50 -9.68 -22.12 -8.08
CA LYS A 50 -8.54 -22.56 -8.91
C LYS A 50 -7.19 -21.87 -8.68
N THR A 51 -6.90 -21.33 -7.50
CA THR A 51 -5.53 -20.85 -7.22
C THR A 51 -4.73 -21.91 -6.47
N VAL A 52 -3.71 -22.43 -7.13
CA VAL A 52 -2.68 -23.31 -6.56
C VAL A 52 -2.04 -22.59 -5.36
N ALA A 53 -1.78 -23.31 -4.26
CA ALA A 53 -1.02 -22.77 -3.15
C ALA A 53 0.33 -22.21 -3.66
N TYR A 54 0.55 -20.91 -3.47
CA TYR A 54 1.78 -20.22 -3.85
C TYR A 54 2.53 -19.80 -2.58
N ASN A 55 3.85 -19.83 -2.65
CA ASN A 55 4.73 -19.34 -1.58
C ASN A 55 5.37 -18.03 -2.05
N VAL A 56 5.29 -16.99 -1.23
CA VAL A 56 5.84 -15.67 -1.52
C VAL A 56 7.32 -15.65 -1.13
N LYS A 57 8.18 -15.47 -2.12
CA LYS A 57 9.64 -15.42 -1.97
C LYS A 57 10.19 -14.01 -2.14
N SER A 58 9.37 -13.02 -2.47
CA SER A 58 9.80 -11.62 -2.56
C SER A 58 8.66 -10.62 -2.33
N PRO A 59 8.97 -9.38 -1.93
CA PRO A 59 8.00 -8.30 -1.87
C PRO A 59 7.25 -8.05 -3.19
N GLY A 60 7.92 -8.26 -4.34
CA GLY A 60 7.30 -8.10 -5.65
C GLY A 60 6.21 -9.14 -5.93
N GLU A 61 6.44 -10.38 -5.50
CA GLU A 61 5.43 -11.45 -5.59
C GLU A 61 4.25 -11.18 -4.67
N LEU A 62 4.49 -10.69 -3.44
CA LEU A 62 3.44 -10.26 -2.52
C LEU A 62 2.58 -9.14 -3.13
N GLY A 63 3.22 -8.12 -3.69
CA GLY A 63 2.53 -7.02 -4.35
C GLY A 63 1.66 -7.49 -5.52
N THR A 64 2.19 -8.39 -6.35
CA THR A 64 1.46 -8.98 -7.49
C THR A 64 0.25 -9.77 -7.01
N LEU A 65 0.39 -10.52 -5.92
CA LEU A 65 -0.68 -11.31 -5.36
C LEU A 65 -1.82 -10.46 -4.81
N LEU A 66 -1.46 -9.47 -3.98
CA LEU A 66 -2.42 -8.51 -3.45
C LEU A 66 -3.17 -7.85 -4.62
N CYS A 67 -2.47 -7.45 -5.69
CA CYS A 67 -3.09 -6.96 -6.92
C CYS A 67 -4.05 -7.96 -7.57
N ALA A 68 -3.64 -9.22 -7.72
CA ALA A 68 -4.48 -10.27 -8.30
C ALA A 68 -5.74 -10.54 -7.47
N ALA A 69 -5.69 -10.34 -6.15
CA ALA A 69 -6.83 -10.44 -5.24
C ALA A 69 -7.76 -9.20 -5.26
N GLY A 70 -7.48 -8.23 -6.14
CA GLY A 70 -8.27 -7.02 -6.33
C GLY A 70 -7.71 -5.79 -5.60
N LEU A 71 -6.55 -5.89 -4.95
CA LEU A 71 -5.89 -4.74 -4.32
C LEU A 71 -5.03 -4.01 -5.34
N SER A 72 -5.66 -3.10 -6.08
CA SER A 72 -4.97 -2.16 -6.96
C SER A 72 -3.67 -1.60 -6.34
N VAL A 73 -2.60 -1.55 -7.15
CA VAL A 73 -1.26 -1.01 -6.83
C VAL A 73 -1.29 0.36 -6.13
N MET A 74 -2.36 1.13 -6.31
CA MET A 74 -2.49 2.45 -5.69
C MET A 74 -2.81 2.46 -4.22
N ALA A 75 -3.47 1.42 -3.73
CA ALA A 75 -3.75 1.22 -2.31
C ALA A 75 -2.73 0.25 -1.70
N LEU A 76 -1.61 0.01 -2.38
CA LEU A 76 -0.65 -0.99 -1.95
C LEU A 76 0.79 -0.56 -2.26
N ILE A 77 1.42 0.07 -1.27
CA ILE A 77 2.86 0.34 -1.29
C ILE A 77 3.51 -0.62 -0.31
N ILE A 78 4.48 -1.40 -0.76
CA ILE A 78 5.35 -2.15 0.15
C ILE A 78 6.56 -1.27 0.44
N TYR A 79 6.62 -0.74 1.66
CA TYR A 79 7.63 0.22 2.07
C TYR A 79 8.63 -0.44 3.04
N PRO A 80 9.93 -0.51 2.70
CA PRO A 80 10.93 -1.03 3.62
C PRO A 80 11.08 -0.06 4.78
N ILE A 81 11.00 -0.56 6.00
CA ILE A 81 11.26 0.24 7.19
C ILE A 81 12.72 0.05 7.57
N PRO A 82 13.54 1.12 7.54
CA PRO A 82 14.88 1.08 8.08
C PRO A 82 14.78 1.10 9.61
N GLU A 83 14.70 -0.06 10.25
CA GLU A 83 14.88 -0.18 11.70
C GLU A 83 16.26 -0.78 12.02
N SER A 84 16.85 -0.22 13.07
CA SER A 84 18.25 -0.30 13.52
C SER A 84 18.73 -1.70 13.92
N GLU A 85 20.00 -1.99 13.62
CA GLU A 85 20.95 -2.95 14.25
C GLU A 85 20.52 -4.40 14.55
N GLN A 86 19.26 -4.79 14.37
CA GLN A 86 18.77 -6.16 14.59
C GLN A 86 18.23 -6.75 13.29
N GLU A 87 18.77 -7.92 12.96
CA GLU A 87 18.86 -8.66 11.70
C GLU A 87 17.58 -8.95 10.88
N ASP A 88 16.41 -8.43 11.25
CA ASP A 88 15.15 -8.72 10.56
C ASP A 88 14.65 -7.47 9.81
N GLU A 89 14.82 -7.46 8.48
CA GLU A 89 14.20 -6.45 7.61
C GLU A 89 12.69 -6.39 7.87
N ARG A 90 12.14 -5.19 8.07
CA ARG A 90 10.70 -4.98 8.25
C ARG A 90 10.11 -4.30 7.04
N TRP A 91 8.91 -4.73 6.69
CA TRP A 91 8.18 -4.25 5.54
C TRP A 91 6.81 -3.77 5.96
N LEU A 92 6.38 -2.64 5.42
CA LEU A 92 5.05 -2.10 5.64
C LEU A 92 4.20 -2.31 4.40
N VAL A 93 3.10 -3.05 4.54
CA VAL A 93 2.05 -3.09 3.52
C VAL A 93 1.12 -1.89 3.77
N VAL A 94 1.32 -0.85 2.99
CA VAL A 94 0.60 0.42 3.08
C VAL A 94 -0.70 0.32 2.32
N LEU A 95 -1.82 0.47 3.03
CA LEU A 95 -3.17 0.51 2.44
C LEU A 95 -3.51 1.91 1.93
N GLU A 96 -3.07 2.92 2.68
CA GLU A 96 -3.35 4.33 2.40
C GLU A 96 -2.29 5.20 3.08
N THR A 97 -2.16 6.45 2.64
CA THR A 97 -1.23 7.42 3.23
C THR A 97 -1.93 8.73 3.57
N GLY A 98 -1.36 9.51 4.47
CA GLY A 98 -1.98 10.74 4.94
C GLY A 98 -1.07 11.67 5.74
N PHE A 99 -1.48 12.93 5.84
CA PHE A 99 -0.93 13.89 6.80
C PHE A 99 -1.58 13.71 8.17
N ASP A 100 -0.82 13.89 9.25
CA ASP A 100 -1.32 13.90 10.63
C ASP A 100 -2.25 12.71 10.96
N LYS A 101 -1.94 11.53 10.40
CA LYS A 101 -2.72 10.29 10.56
C LYS A 101 -4.19 10.44 10.10
N LYS A 102 -4.42 11.21 9.05
CA LYS A 102 -5.73 11.36 8.40
C LYS A 102 -5.71 10.76 7.00
N LEU A 103 -6.58 9.78 6.76
CA LEU A 103 -6.75 9.16 5.44
C LEU A 103 -7.26 10.17 4.42
N HIS A 104 -6.73 10.11 3.20
CA HIS A 104 -7.24 10.90 2.07
C HIS A 104 -8.47 10.26 1.43
N CYS A 105 -8.55 8.93 1.47
CA CYS A 105 -9.69 8.13 1.06
C CYS A 105 -9.94 7.03 2.11
N PRO A 106 -11.18 6.76 2.54
CA PRO A 106 -11.46 5.63 3.42
C PRO A 106 -11.11 4.30 2.72
N VAL A 107 -10.51 3.37 3.45
CA VAL A 107 -10.24 2.01 2.97
C VAL A 107 -11.50 1.17 3.22
N PRO A 108 -12.11 0.54 2.19
CA PRO A 108 -13.30 -0.28 2.39
C PRO A 108 -13.03 -1.53 3.25
N ASP A 109 -13.99 -1.94 4.08
CA ASP A 109 -13.85 -3.10 4.99
C ASP A 109 -13.59 -4.43 4.24
N GLU A 110 -14.15 -4.57 3.04
CA GLU A 110 -13.91 -5.74 2.19
C GLU A 110 -12.43 -5.82 1.75
N VAL A 111 -11.85 -4.67 1.40
CA VAL A 111 -10.44 -4.56 1.02
C VAL A 111 -9.57 -4.91 2.23
N LEU A 112 -9.91 -4.39 3.40
CA LEU A 112 -9.21 -4.70 4.64
C LEU A 112 -9.22 -6.19 4.98
N SER A 113 -10.40 -6.82 4.90
CA SER A 113 -10.61 -8.24 5.18
C SER A 113 -9.80 -9.13 4.23
N ARG A 114 -9.77 -8.79 2.94
CA ARG A 114 -8.97 -9.51 1.94
C ARG A 114 -7.48 -9.40 2.23
N VAL A 115 -6.98 -8.23 2.60
CA VAL A 115 -5.56 -8.06 2.96
C VAL A 115 -5.22 -8.86 4.20
N GLN A 116 -6.05 -8.84 5.24
CA GLN A 116 -5.83 -9.61 6.45
C GLN A 116 -5.80 -11.13 6.19
N ALA A 117 -6.72 -11.62 5.33
CA ALA A 117 -6.72 -13.01 4.90
C ALA A 117 -5.44 -13.38 4.15
N ILE A 118 -4.96 -12.49 3.28
CA ILE A 118 -3.71 -12.66 2.54
C ILE A 118 -2.52 -12.65 3.52
N LEU A 119 -2.37 -11.61 4.32
CA LEU A 119 -1.27 -11.51 5.28
C LEU A 119 -1.38 -12.52 6.44
N ASN A 120 -2.43 -13.34 6.46
CA ASN A 120 -2.76 -14.30 7.51
C ASN A 120 -2.62 -13.69 8.91
N THR A 121 -3.27 -12.54 9.11
CA THR A 121 -3.14 -11.74 10.33
C THR A 121 -4.50 -11.33 10.84
N THR A 122 -4.67 -11.37 12.16
CA THR A 122 -5.84 -10.81 12.85
C THR A 122 -5.59 -9.38 13.34
N GLN A 123 -4.38 -8.85 13.15
CA GLN A 123 -4.02 -7.51 13.58
C GLN A 123 -4.78 -6.47 12.78
N SER A 124 -5.16 -5.37 13.43
CA SER A 124 -5.66 -4.18 12.73
C SER A 124 -4.50 -3.37 12.15
N PRO A 125 -4.69 -2.70 11.00
CA PRO A 125 -3.70 -1.78 10.45
C PRO A 125 -3.45 -0.63 11.43
N SER A 126 -2.22 -0.13 11.41
CA SER A 126 -1.76 0.94 12.30
C SER A 126 -1.09 2.05 11.51
N TRP A 127 -0.93 3.21 12.16
CA TRP A 127 -0.23 4.34 11.58
C TRP A 127 1.27 4.25 11.80
N TRP A 128 2.02 4.35 10.71
CA TRP A 128 3.47 4.32 10.67
C TRP A 128 4.02 5.57 10.01
N ARG A 129 5.12 6.09 10.52
CA ARG A 129 5.80 7.25 9.92
C ARG A 129 6.59 6.78 8.70
N MET A 130 6.44 7.46 7.57
CA MET A 130 7.19 7.16 6.34
C MET A 130 8.31 8.19 6.14
N GLU A 131 9.50 7.90 6.64
CA GLU A 131 10.62 8.84 6.54
C GLU A 131 11.06 9.02 5.07
N GLY A 132 11.14 10.28 4.63
CA GLY A 132 11.57 10.60 3.27
C GLY A 132 10.59 10.24 2.15
N PHE A 133 9.41 9.69 2.45
CA PHE A 133 8.38 9.45 1.44
C PHE A 133 7.81 10.78 0.95
N ARG A 134 7.74 10.94 -0.38
CA ARG A 134 7.17 12.11 -1.07
C ARG A 134 6.20 11.63 -2.15
N TYR A 135 5.08 12.32 -2.31
CA TYR A 135 4.16 11.98 -3.39
C TYR A 135 4.77 12.28 -4.78
N PRO A 136 4.41 11.49 -5.81
CA PRO A 136 4.85 11.75 -7.18
C PRO A 136 4.42 13.13 -7.69
N LEU A 137 5.14 13.65 -8.69
CA LEU A 137 4.81 14.91 -9.33
C LEU A 137 3.36 14.92 -9.85
N PRO A 138 2.57 15.98 -9.59
CA PRO A 138 1.16 16.04 -9.95
C PRO A 138 0.88 15.80 -11.44
N GLN A 139 1.82 16.17 -12.31
CA GLN A 139 1.69 16.02 -13.76
C GLN A 139 1.51 14.55 -14.17
N LEU A 140 2.23 13.63 -13.52
CA LEU A 140 2.13 12.19 -13.78
C LEU A 140 0.75 11.67 -13.38
N THR A 141 0.31 12.01 -12.17
CA THR A 141 -0.99 11.60 -11.63
C THR A 141 -2.15 12.17 -12.44
N ILE A 142 -2.09 13.45 -12.84
CA ILE A 142 -3.14 14.08 -13.65
C ILE A 142 -3.16 13.50 -15.08
N LYS A 143 -2.01 13.21 -15.69
CA LYS A 143 -1.94 12.61 -17.01
C LYS A 143 -2.55 11.21 -17.03
N ASN A 144 -2.22 10.38 -16.04
CA ASN A 144 -2.76 9.02 -15.92
C ASN A 144 -4.29 9.01 -15.80
N ARG A 145 -4.90 10.04 -15.16
CA ARG A 145 -6.36 10.21 -15.14
C ARG A 145 -6.99 10.44 -16.48
N LYS A 146 -6.42 11.34 -17.28
CA LYS A 146 -6.96 11.66 -18.60
C LYS A 146 -6.90 10.48 -19.57
N LEU A 147 -6.08 9.47 -19.28
CA LEU A 147 -5.97 8.26 -20.08
C LEU A 147 -6.95 7.16 -19.65
N LEU A 148 -7.68 7.37 -18.55
CA LEU A 148 -8.59 6.39 -17.94
C LEU A 148 -10.07 6.79 -18.01
N GLY A 149 -10.37 8.05 -18.33
CA GLY A 149 -11.73 8.54 -18.61
C GLY A 149 -11.90 8.88 -20.08
#